data_AF-A0A7K2VCH3-F1
#
_entry.id   AF-A0A7K2VCH3-F1
#
_cell.length_a   1.000
_cell.length_b   1.000
_cell.length_c   1.000
_cell.angle_alpha   90.00
_cell.angle_beta   90.00
_cell.angle_gamma   90.00
#
_symmetry.space_group_name_H-M   'P 1'
#
loop_
_entity.id
_entity.type
_entity.pdbx_description
1 polymer ?
#
loop_
_entity_poly.entity_id
_entity_poly.type
_entity_poly.pdbx_seq_one_letter_code
_entity_poly.pdbx_strand_id
1 'polypeptide(L)'
;MAEQLAAVAGEFGFYLDGLLSRLDQEAGWCGVFWHRDPDGMRACREGREVPPWDVVDALLRDLAATYGTVPALAERERARALHTAALVAYDARPGAQDTLTRRLHATLRERHDADERE
;
A
#
# COMPACT_ATOMS: atom_id res chain seq x y z
N MET A 1 -6.47 11.69 -18.81
CA MET A 1 -5.48 11.60 -17.71
C MET A 1 -6.06 10.88 -16.49
N ALA A 2 -7.18 11.34 -15.93
CA ALA A 2 -7.83 10.70 -14.77
C ALA A 2 -8.24 9.23 -15.01
N GLU A 3 -8.77 8.90 -16.19
CA GLU A 3 -9.15 7.52 -16.54
C GLU A 3 -7.94 6.56 -16.64
N GLN A 4 -6.80 7.04 -17.14
CA GLN A 4 -5.57 6.24 -17.21
C GLN A 4 -5.00 5.97 -15.82
N LEU A 5 -5.04 6.98 -14.94
CA LEU A 5 -4.64 6.84 -13.53
C LEU A 5 -5.55 5.86 -12.78
N ALA A 6 -6.87 5.92 -13.02
CA ALA A 6 -7.81 4.96 -12.43
C ALA A 6 -7.57 3.52 -12.91
N ALA A 7 -7.26 3.32 -14.20
CA ALA A 7 -6.92 2.02 -14.74
C ALA A 7 -5.64 1.44 -14.11
N VAL A 8 -4.62 2.28 -13.94
CA VAL A 8 -3.35 1.91 -13.28
C VAL A 8 -3.55 1.55 -11.80
N ALA A 9 -4.38 2.29 -11.07
CA ALA A 9 -4.72 1.95 -9.68
C ALA A 9 -5.47 0.60 -9.60
N GLY A 10 -6.36 0.33 -10.54
CA GLY A 10 -7.04 -0.96 -10.66
C GLY A 10 -6.09 -2.12 -11.00
N GLU A 11 -5.09 -1.88 -11.86
CA GLU A 11 -4.07 -2.87 -12.20
C GLU A 11 -3.19 -3.23 -10.99
N PHE A 12 -2.79 -2.25 -10.20
CA PHE A 12 -2.08 -2.49 -8.94
C PHE A 12 -2.94 -3.25 -7.92
N GLY A 13 -4.23 -2.90 -7.80
CA GLY A 13 -5.16 -3.65 -6.94
C GLY A 13 -5.30 -5.11 -7.36
N PHE A 14 -5.46 -5.39 -8.65
CA PHE A 14 -5.53 -6.75 -9.18
C PHE A 14 -4.21 -7.52 -8.99
N TYR A 15 -3.07 -6.84 -9.19
CA TYR A 15 -1.75 -7.41 -8.91
C TYR A 15 -1.60 -7.80 -7.43
N LEU A 16 -1.98 -6.90 -6.51
CA LEU A 16 -1.87 -7.12 -5.08
C LEU A 16 -2.83 -8.22 -4.60
N ASP A 17 -4.06 -8.28 -5.13
CA ASP A 17 -5.00 -9.37 -4.89
C ASP A 17 -4.42 -10.74 -5.31
N GLY A 18 -3.82 -10.80 -6.50
CA GLY A 18 -3.14 -11.99 -6.99
C GLY A 18 -1.93 -12.39 -6.14
N LEU A 19 -1.15 -11.42 -5.65
CA LEU A 19 -0.03 -11.66 -4.75
C LEU A 19 -0.51 -12.23 -3.41
N LEU A 20 -1.47 -11.56 -2.77
CA LEU A 20 -2.02 -11.96 -1.47
C LEU A 20 -2.72 -13.32 -1.53
N SER A 21 -3.32 -13.68 -2.67
CA SER A 21 -3.95 -14.99 -2.85
C SER A 21 -2.95 -16.16 -2.90
N ARG A 22 -1.66 -15.87 -3.12
CA ARG A 22 -0.58 -16.87 -3.18
C ARG A 22 0.23 -16.93 -1.88
N LEU A 23 0.04 -15.96 -1.00
CA LEU A 23 0.68 -15.92 0.30
C LEU A 23 -0.23 -16.56 1.34
N ASP A 24 0.37 -17.28 2.28
CA ASP A 24 -0.36 -17.83 3.41
C ASP A 24 -0.82 -16.68 4.33
N GLN A 25 -2.13 -16.61 4.61
CA GLN A 25 -2.72 -15.53 5.41
C GLN A 25 -2.54 -15.75 6.92
N GLU A 26 -1.96 -16.88 7.33
CA GLU A 26 -1.71 -17.23 8.72
C GLU A 26 -0.20 -17.27 9.05
N ALA A 27 0.66 -17.09 8.04
CA ALA A 27 2.12 -17.14 8.16
C ALA A 27 2.81 -15.91 7.55
N GLY A 28 4.09 -15.73 7.92
CA GLY A 28 4.92 -14.64 7.44
C GLY A 28 4.42 -13.26 7.88
N TRP A 29 4.88 -12.22 7.17
CA TRP A 29 4.39 -10.86 7.33
C TRP A 29 2.92 -10.70 6.88
N CYS A 30 2.48 -11.46 5.87
CA CYS A 30 1.09 -11.47 5.42
C CYS A 30 0.12 -11.71 6.59
N GLY A 31 0.34 -12.77 7.38
CA GLY A 31 -0.49 -13.05 8.55
C GLY A 31 -0.39 -12.00 9.66
N VAL A 32 0.78 -11.40 9.88
CA VAL A 32 0.93 -10.31 10.85
C VAL A 32 0.11 -9.08 10.45
N PHE A 33 0.09 -8.70 9.17
CA PHE A 33 -0.71 -7.57 8.70
C PHE A 33 -2.21 -7.86 8.80
N TRP A 34 -2.65 -9.06 8.41
CA TRP A 34 -4.05 -9.46 8.54
C TRP A 34 -4.52 -9.49 10.00
N HIS A 35 -3.68 -9.93 10.93
CA HIS A 35 -4.00 -9.92 12.35
C HIS A 35 -4.05 -8.51 12.93
N ARG A 36 -3.15 -7.63 12.49
CA ARG A 36 -3.03 -6.26 13.00
C ARG A 36 -4.11 -5.33 12.47
N ASP A 37 -4.41 -5.40 11.17
CA ASP A 37 -5.34 -4.50 10.50
C ASP A 37 -6.07 -5.19 9.32
N PRO A 38 -7.10 -5.99 9.60
CA PRO A 38 -7.81 -6.74 8.57
C PRO A 38 -8.64 -5.84 7.62
N ASP A 39 -9.07 -4.66 8.09
CA ASP A 39 -9.86 -3.73 7.28
C ASP A 39 -8.97 -3.02 6.24
N GLY A 40 -7.82 -2.48 6.65
CA GLY A 40 -6.85 -1.88 5.73
C GLY A 40 -6.28 -2.89 4.74
N MET A 41 -6.02 -4.13 5.16
CA MET A 41 -5.62 -5.19 4.22
C MET A 41 -6.71 -5.48 3.17
N ARG A 42 -7.98 -5.48 3.58
CA ARG A 42 -9.11 -5.64 2.65
C ARG A 42 -9.26 -4.44 1.72
N ALA A 43 -9.12 -3.22 2.23
CA ALA A 43 -9.14 -2.01 1.41
C ALA A 43 -8.00 -1.96 0.38
N CYS A 44 -6.80 -2.45 0.74
CA CYS A 44 -5.69 -2.61 -0.19
C CYS A 44 -6.00 -3.67 -1.26
N ARG A 45 -6.56 -4.81 -0.86
CA ARG A 45 -6.97 -5.89 -1.78
C ARG A 45 -8.05 -5.45 -2.78
N GLU A 46 -8.97 -4.59 -2.34
CA GLU A 46 -10.03 -4.02 -3.18
C GLU A 46 -9.58 -2.79 -4.01
N GLY A 47 -8.31 -2.39 -3.92
CA GLY A 47 -7.77 -1.21 -4.63
C GLY A 47 -8.38 0.12 -4.16
N ARG A 48 -9.03 0.13 -2.99
CA ARG A 48 -9.58 1.36 -2.38
C ARG A 48 -8.48 2.22 -1.79
N GLU A 49 -7.50 1.57 -1.16
CA GLU A 49 -6.30 2.19 -0.58
C GLU A 49 -5.03 1.63 -1.21
N VAL A 50 -3.97 2.43 -1.17
CA VAL A 50 -2.63 2.03 -1.61
C VAL A 50 -1.80 1.75 -0.35
N PRO A 51 -1.33 0.51 -0.11
CA PRO A 51 -0.50 0.19 1.04
C PRO A 51 0.84 0.93 0.95
N PRO A 52 1.49 1.21 2.09
CA PRO A 52 2.85 1.74 2.08
C PRO A 52 3.81 0.72 1.45
N TRP A 53 4.86 1.21 0.78
CA TRP A 53 5.84 0.35 0.11
C TRP A 53 6.48 -0.68 1.05
N ASP A 54 6.69 -0.34 2.33
CA ASP A 54 7.27 -1.26 3.31
C ASP A 54 6.41 -2.52 3.53
N VAL A 55 5.08 -2.38 3.50
CA VAL A 55 4.15 -3.52 3.55
C VAL A 55 4.27 -4.38 2.29
N VAL A 56 4.36 -3.76 1.11
CA VAL A 56 4.56 -4.48 -0.17
C VAL A 56 5.92 -5.19 -0.18
N ASP A 57 6.97 -4.55 0.34
CA ASP A 57 8.32 -5.11 0.46
C ASP A 57 8.32 -6.36 1.35
N ALA A 58 7.63 -6.30 2.49
CA ALA A 58 7.48 -7.41 3.41
C ALA A 58 6.72 -8.60 2.77
N LEU A 59 5.63 -8.34 2.04
CA LEU A 59 4.90 -9.38 1.30
C LEU A 59 5.77 -10.04 0.21
N LEU A 60 6.62 -9.26 -0.47
CA LEU A 60 7.58 -9.79 -1.45
C LEU A 60 8.68 -10.63 -0.79
N ARG A 61 9.06 -10.34 0.46
CA ARG A 61 9.98 -11.19 1.24
C ARG A 61 9.33 -12.53 1.62
N ASP A 62 8.05 -12.53 1.99
CA ASP A 62 7.32 -13.79 2.21
C ASP A 62 7.22 -14.62 0.92
N LEU A 63 6.99 -13.95 -0.22
CA LEU A 63 7.02 -14.60 -1.52
C LEU A 63 8.40 -15.21 -1.80
N ALA A 64 9.49 -14.48 -1.53
CA ALA A 64 10.85 -14.98 -1.70
C ALA A 64 11.15 -16.18 -0.79
N ALA A 65 10.63 -16.18 0.43
CA ALA A 65 10.75 -17.30 1.36
C ALA A 65 10.00 -18.56 0.87
N THR A 66 8.88 -18.38 0.16
CA THR A 66 8.01 -19.47 -0.31
C THR A 66 8.42 -19.99 -1.70
N TYR A 67 8.79 -19.10 -2.62
CA TYR A 67 8.99 -19.39 -4.05
C TYR A 67 10.44 -19.17 -4.53
N GLY A 68 11.33 -18.70 -3.65
CA GLY A 68 12.74 -18.45 -3.96
C GLY A 68 13.05 -17.02 -4.42
N THR A 69 14.32 -16.65 -4.33
CA THR A 69 14.78 -15.24 -4.43
C THR A 69 14.80 -14.69 -5.86
N VAL A 70 15.06 -15.53 -6.85
CA VAL A 70 15.16 -15.13 -8.26
C VAL A 70 13.82 -14.62 -8.83
N PRO A 71 12.70 -15.37 -8.71
CA PRO A 71 11.40 -14.85 -9.16
C PRO A 71 10.95 -13.64 -8.33
N ALA A 72 11.30 -13.58 -7.04
CA ALA A 72 10.92 -12.46 -6.17
C ALA A 72 11.56 -11.12 -6.57
N LEU A 73 12.77 -11.12 -7.15
CA LEU A 73 13.41 -9.88 -7.59
C LEU A 73 12.69 -9.26 -8.80
N ALA A 74 12.26 -10.08 -9.75
CA ALA A 74 11.47 -9.62 -10.91
C ALA A 74 10.10 -9.10 -10.47
N GLU A 75 9.45 -9.78 -9.53
CA GLU A 75 8.19 -9.34 -8.93
C GLU A 75 8.35 -8.02 -8.16
N ARG A 76 9.47 -7.82 -7.47
CA ARG A 76 9.77 -6.58 -6.74
C ARG A 76 9.86 -5.36 -7.64
N GLU A 77 10.57 -5.47 -8.77
CA GLU A 77 10.66 -4.37 -9.73
C GLU A 77 9.30 -4.03 -10.34
N ARG A 78 8.52 -5.06 -10.70
CA ARG A 78 7.16 -4.89 -11.21
C ARG A 78 6.23 -4.24 -10.18
N ALA A 79 6.26 -4.72 -8.94
CA ALA A 79 5.49 -4.17 -7.83
C ALA A 79 5.83 -2.70 -7.58
N ARG A 80 7.12 -2.32 -7.72
CA ARG A 80 7.58 -0.94 -7.52
C ARG A 80 7.03 0.03 -8.56
N ALA A 81 7.03 -0.39 -9.83
CA ALA A 81 6.46 0.40 -10.92
C ALA A 81 4.95 0.62 -10.71
N LEU A 82 4.21 -0.46 -10.41
CA LEU A 82 2.78 -0.40 -10.18
C LEU A 82 2.41 0.39 -8.93
N HIS A 83 3.16 0.23 -7.83
CA HIS A 83 2.96 0.97 -6.58
C HIS A 83 3.11 2.48 -6.78
N THR A 84 4.20 2.88 -7.46
CA THR A 84 4.45 4.31 -7.75
C THR A 84 3.32 4.89 -8.60
N ALA A 85 2.87 4.14 -9.61
CA ALA A 85 1.83 4.61 -10.51
C ALA A 85 0.44 4.66 -9.83
N ALA A 86 0.14 3.70 -8.94
CA ALA A 86 -1.05 3.70 -8.10
C ALA A 86 -1.04 4.85 -7.08
N LEU A 87 0.12 5.17 -6.49
CA LEU A 87 0.27 6.29 -5.57
C LEU A 87 -0.03 7.62 -6.27
N VAL A 88 0.53 7.85 -7.46
CA VAL A 88 0.24 9.04 -8.27
C VAL A 88 -1.26 9.12 -8.63
N ALA A 89 -1.89 7.98 -8.93
CA ALA A 89 -3.33 7.93 -9.18
C ALA A 89 -4.18 8.26 -7.95
N TYR A 90 -3.77 7.77 -6.78
CA TYR A 90 -4.43 8.04 -5.51
C TYR A 90 -4.34 9.52 -5.14
N ASP A 91 -3.15 10.12 -5.28
CA ASP A 91 -2.92 11.55 -5.03
C ASP A 91 -3.64 12.46 -6.03
N ALA A 92 -3.88 11.99 -7.25
CA ALA A 92 -4.61 12.71 -8.29
C ALA A 92 -6.15 12.64 -8.15
N ARG A 93 -6.70 11.89 -7.17
CA ARG A 93 -8.16 11.79 -6.97
C ARG A 93 -8.74 13.15 -6.53
N PRO A 94 -9.90 13.57 -7.07
CA PRO A 94 -10.55 14.80 -6.62
C PRO A 94 -10.90 14.68 -5.12
N GLY A 95 -10.40 15.62 -4.31
CA GLY A 95 -10.52 15.59 -2.84
C GLY A 95 -9.36 14.93 -2.09
N ALA A 96 -8.40 14.29 -2.79
CA ALA A 96 -7.18 13.78 -2.16
C ALA A 96 -6.34 14.92 -1.56
N GLN A 97 -6.26 16.04 -2.27
CA GLN A 97 -5.57 17.24 -1.80
C GLN A 97 -6.22 17.85 -0.53
N ASP A 98 -7.54 17.80 -0.40
CA ASP A 98 -8.26 18.23 0.82
C ASP A 98 -7.99 17.28 1.99
N THR A 99 -7.97 15.97 1.72
CA THR A 99 -7.67 14.93 2.72
C THR A 99 -6.21 15.01 3.20
N LEU A 100 -5.27 15.21 2.28
CA LEU A 100 -3.85 15.44 2.57
C LEU A 100 -3.64 16.73 3.37
N THR A 101 -4.31 17.82 2.96
CA THR A 101 -4.25 19.10 3.67
C THR A 101 -4.80 18.96 5.09
N ARG A 102 -5.91 18.23 5.27
CA ARG A 102 -6.51 17.98 6.59
C ARG A 102 -5.59 17.14 7.49
N ARG A 103 -4.97 16.09 6.96
CA ARG A 103 -3.99 15.26 7.68
C ARG A 103 -2.76 16.08 8.06
N LEU A 104 -2.22 16.88 7.14
CA LEU A 104 -1.09 17.78 7.40
C LEU A 104 -1.42 18.78 8.51
N HIS A 105 -2.59 19.41 8.45
CA HIS A 105 -3.05 20.32 9.50
C HIS A 105 -3.21 19.62 10.85
N ALA A 106 -3.68 18.37 10.89
CA ALA A 106 -3.76 17.58 12.11
C ALA A 106 -2.36 17.31 12.69
N THR A 107 -1.42 16.78 11.90
CA THR A 107 -0.04 16.51 12.35
C THR A 107 0.69 17.78 12.79
N LEU A 108 0.49 18.91 12.10
CA LEU A 108 1.07 20.20 12.50
C LEU A 108 0.50 20.73 13.82
N ARG A 109 -0.81 20.52 14.06
CA ARG A 109 -1.44 20.85 15.35
C ARG A 109 -0.86 19.99 16.47
N GLU A 110 -0.78 18.69 16.27
CA GLU A 110 -0.21 17.76 17.24
C GLU A 110 1.26 18.08 17.55
N ARG A 111 2.03 18.56 16.56
CA ARG A 111 3.41 19.03 16.76
C ARG A 111 3.47 20.32 17.58
N HIS A 112 2.53 21.24 17.37
CA HIS A 112 2.48 22.52 18.08
C HIS A 112 2.05 22.33 19.55
N ASP A 113 1.04 21.48 19.80
CA ASP A 113 0.58 21.12 21.15
C ASP A 113 1.64 20.33 21.95
N ALA A 114 2.55 19.62 21.28
CA ALA A 114 3.66 18.92 21.93
C ALA A 114 4.82 19.85 22.35
N ASP A 115 4.99 20.98 21.65
CA ASP A 115 6.02 21.99 21.93
C ASP A 115 5.62 22.93 23.09
N GLU A 116 4.31 23.17 23.26
CA GLU A 116 3.76 24.05 24.31
C GLU A 116 3.63 23.38 25.70
N ARG A 117 4.06 22.11 25.83
CA ARG A 117 3.95 21.29 27.05
C ARG A 117 5.30 21.02 27.75
N GLU A 118 6.40 21.56 27.24
CA GLU A 118 7.74 21.52 27.85
C GLU A 118 8.05 22.78 28.67
#